data_AF-A0A498KA49-F1
#
_entry.id   AF-A0A498KA49-F1
#
_cell.length_a   1.000
_cell.length_b   1.000
_cell.length_c   1.000
_cell.angle_alpha   90.00
_cell.angle_beta   90.00
_cell.angle_gamma   90.00
#
_symmetry.space_group_name_H-M   'P 1'
#
loop_
_entity.id
_entity.type
_entity.pdbx_description
1 polymer ?
#
loop_
_entity_poly.entity_id
_entity_poly.type
_entity_poly.pdbx_seq_one_letter_code
_entity_poly.pdbx_strand_id
1 'polypeptide(L)' 'MALGPSWSLHGSASDDKQERPITRYQVAGRPVQGRRLEQCLVSVLQIGLSCFAISPSKRMLMDVVVNKMKATRESLV' A
#
# COMPACT_ATOMS: atom_id res chain seq x y z
N MET A 1 19.16 -18.06 -18.58
CA MET A 1 17.95 -17.76 -17.79
C MET A 1 18.20 -16.50 -17.00
N ALA A 2 17.26 -15.56 -17.07
CA ALA A 2 17.43 -14.16 -16.71
C ALA A 2 17.50 -13.93 -15.19
N LEU A 3 18.39 -13.05 -14.76
CA LEU A 3 18.23 -12.28 -13.52
C LEU A 3 18.30 -10.81 -13.93
N GLY A 4 17.14 -10.15 -13.88
CA GLY A 4 16.95 -8.73 -14.20
C GLY A 4 17.77 -7.81 -13.28
N PRO A 5 17.71 -6.50 -13.56
CA PRO A 5 18.83 -5.59 -13.35
C PRO A 5 19.22 -5.43 -11.88
N SER A 6 20.54 -5.50 -11.67
CA SER A 6 21.30 -5.16 -10.47
C SER A 6 20.71 -3.90 -9.80
N TRP A 7 19.95 -4.09 -8.73
CA TRP A 7 19.66 -3.04 -7.77
C TRP A 7 20.98 -2.74 -7.04
N SER A 8 21.76 -1.82 -7.60
CA SER A 8 22.98 -1.33 -6.98
C SER A 8 22.62 -0.77 -5.61
N LEU A 9 23.15 -1.42 -4.56
CA LEU A 9 23.25 -0.89 -3.21
C LEU A 9 24.07 0.41 -3.26
N HIS A 10 23.43 1.54 -3.55
CA HIS A 10 23.99 2.85 -3.27
C HIS A 10 23.42 3.33 -1.94
N GLY A 11 24.06 2.87 -0.87
CA GLY A 11 23.88 3.48 0.44
C GLY A 11 24.55 4.85 0.43
N SER A 12 23.75 5.91 0.46
CA SER A 12 24.17 7.18 1.06
C SER A 12 23.28 7.42 2.27
N ALA A 13 23.86 7.32 3.46
CA ALA A 13 23.22 7.79 4.67
C ALA A 13 23.14 9.32 4.58
N SER A 14 21.95 9.83 4.24
CA SER A 14 21.59 11.22 4.50
C SER A 14 20.41 11.17 5.45
N ASP A 15 20.68 11.36 6.74
CA ASP A 15 19.66 11.59 7.75
C ASP A 15 19.09 13.00 7.58
N ASP A 16 18.21 13.15 6.59
CA ASP A 16 17.26 14.25 6.51
C ASP A 16 15.86 13.64 6.58
N LYS A 17 15.49 13.22 7.79
CA LYS A 17 14.10 12.94 8.12
C LYS A 17 13.36 14.27 8.23
N GLN A 18 13.07 14.90 7.10
CA GLN A 18 11.89 15.74 7.05
C GLN A 18 10.69 14.80 7.11
N GLU A 19 10.31 14.46 8.34
CA GLU A 19 9.01 13.89 8.64
C GLU A 19 7.99 14.89 8.11
N ARG A 20 7.51 14.62 6.89
CA ARG A 20 6.33 15.31 6.38
C ARG A 20 5.27 15.02 7.43
N PRO A 21 4.62 16.04 8.03
CA PRO A 21 3.52 15.76 8.91
C PRO A 21 2.59 14.85 8.11
N ILE A 22 2.17 13.74 8.71
CA ILE A 22 0.99 13.03 8.24
C ILE A 22 -0.13 14.02 8.56
N THR A 23 -0.26 15.06 7.72
CA THR A 23 -1.25 16.10 7.87
C THR A 23 -2.53 15.33 7.72
N ARG A 24 -3.13 15.06 8.88
CA ARG A 24 -4.48 14.57 9.11
C ARG A 24 -5.25 14.89 7.86
N TYR A 25 -5.66 13.86 7.10
CA TYR A 25 -6.46 13.99 5.89
C TYR A 25 -7.81 14.59 6.34
N GLN A 26 -7.82 15.88 6.67
CA GLN A 26 -9.00 16.62 7.05
C GLN A 26 -9.67 16.98 5.73
N VAL A 27 -10.30 15.97 5.15
CA VAL A 27 -11.40 16.20 4.22
C VAL A 27 -12.51 16.75 5.11
N ALA A 28 -12.51 18.06 5.28
CA ALA A 28 -13.67 18.79 5.75
C ALA A 28 -14.78 18.56 4.71
N GLY A 29 -15.52 17.47 4.87
CA GLY A 29 -16.48 17.00 3.88
C GLY A 29 -17.01 15.62 4.23
N ARG A 30 -18.14 15.59 4.93
CA ARG A 30 -19.04 14.45 5.15
C ARG A 30 -18.49 13.26 5.99
N PRO A 31 -19.06 12.95 7.17
CA PRO A 31 -18.64 11.82 8.01
C PRO A 31 -18.73 10.42 7.34
N VAL A 32 -19.47 10.29 6.23
CA VAL A 32 -19.56 9.06 5.43
C VAL A 32 -18.27 8.78 4.64
N GLN A 33 -17.54 9.82 4.19
CA GLN A 33 -16.30 9.64 3.42
C GLN A 33 -15.14 9.18 4.31
N GLY A 34 -15.09 9.61 5.58
CA GLY A 34 -14.08 9.17 6.55
C GLY A 34 -14.11 7.66 6.80
N ARG A 35 -15.29 7.08 7.06
CA ARG A 35 -15.44 5.63 7.28
C ARG A 35 -15.09 4.80 6.04
N ARG A 36 -15.45 5.27 4.84
CA ARG A 36 -15.08 4.60 3.58
C ARG A 36 -13.56 4.64 3.35
N LEU A 37 -12.91 5.75 3.69
CA LEU A 37 -11.45 5.87 3.62
C LEU A 37 -10.76 4.90 4.58
N GLU A 38 -11.21 4.81 5.83
CA GLU A 38 -10.65 3.87 6.80
C GLU A 38 -10.76 2.41 6.30
N GLN A 39 -11.92 2.02 5.76
CA GLN A 39 -12.12 0.69 5.19
C GLN A 39 -11.20 0.43 3.99
N CYS A 40 -11.03 1.43 3.11
CA CYS A 40 -10.09 1.35 2.01
C CYS A 40 -8.65 1.15 2.51
N LEU A 41 -8.22 1.92 3.51
CA LEU A 41 -6.87 1.81 4.08
C LEU A 41 -6.64 0.43 4.71
N VAL A 42 -7.61 -0.08 5.47
CA VAL A 42 -7.54 -1.44 6.03
C VAL A 42 -7.38 -2.48 4.92
N SER A 43 -8.15 -2.38 3.83
CA SER A 43 -8.04 -3.28 2.67
C SER A 43 -6.65 -3.21 2.02
N VAL A 44 -6.14 -2.00 1.76
CA VAL A 44 -4.80 -1.81 1.15
C VAL A 44 -3.70 -2.39 2.05
N LEU A 45 -3.78 -2.16 3.36
CA LEU A 45 -2.80 -2.70 4.32
C LEU A 45 -2.83 -4.23 4.36
N GLN A 46 -4.02 -4.85 4.32
CA GLN A 46 -4.15 -6.31 4.27
C GLN A 46 -3.58 -6.91 2.97
N ILE A 47 -3.83 -6.26 1.83
CA ILE A 47 -3.23 -6.65 0.54
C ILE A 47 -1.70 -6.54 0.63
N GLY A 48 -1.19 -5.42 1.11
CA GLY A 48 0.25 -5.19 1.31
C GLY A 48 0.88 -6.26 2.19
N LEU A 49 0.31 -6.52 3.37
CA LEU A 49 0.82 -7.55 4.29
C LEU A 49 0.86 -8.93 3.63
N SER A 50 -0.18 -9.29 2.87
CA SER A 50 -0.24 -10.57 2.16
C SER A 50 0.82 -10.68 1.07
N CYS A 51 1.11 -9.59 0.35
CA CYS A 51 2.19 -9.56 -0.65
C CYS A 51 3.59 -9.66 -0.02
N PHE A 52 3.75 -9.13 1.19
CA PHE A 52 5.02 -9.12 1.94
C PHE A 52 5.24 -10.38 2.80
N ALA A 53 4.40 -11.42 2.68
CA ALA A 53 4.61 -12.66 3.41
C ALA A 53 6.02 -13.24 3.12
N ILE A 54 6.71 -13.63 4.20
CA ILE A 54 8.09 -14.16 4.15
C ILE A 54 8.16 -15.38 3.23
N SER A 55 7.21 -16.31 3.36
CA SER A 55 7.11 -17.46 2.48
C SER A 55 6.38 -17.10 1.18
N PRO A 56 6.95 -17.38 -0.01
CA PRO A 56 6.28 -17.17 -1.29
C PRO A 56 4.92 -17.88 -1.38
N SER A 57 4.82 -19.09 -0.83
CA SER A 57 3.58 -19.89 -0.83
C SER A 57 2.44 -19.28 0.00
N LYS A 58 2.77 -18.35 0.90
CA LYS A 58 1.80 -17.64 1.74
C LYS A 58 1.39 -16.30 1.14
N ARG A 59 2.03 -15.88 0.05
CA ARG A 59 1.65 -14.65 -0.64
C ARG A 59 0.35 -14.85 -1.38
N MET A 60 -0.46 -13.80 -1.39
CA MET A 60 -1.68 -13.76 -2.19
C MET A 60 -1.32 -13.87 -3.68
N LEU A 61 -2.12 -14.63 -4.44
CA LEU A 61 -1.95 -14.72 -5.88
C LEU A 61 -2.16 -13.36 -6.54
N MET A 62 -1.40 -13.05 -7.59
CA MET A 62 -1.41 -11.72 -8.20
C MET A 62 -2.74 -11.34 -8.84
N ASP A 63 -3.47 -12.30 -9.41
CA ASP A 63 -4.83 -12.08 -9.91
C ASP A 63 -5.77 -11.64 -8.77
N VAL A 64 -5.67 -12.29 -7.60
CA VAL A 64 -6.44 -11.93 -6.40
C VAL A 64 -6.04 -10.54 -5.89
N VAL A 65 -4.75 -10.19 -5.92
CA VAL A 65 -4.26 -8.85 -5.56
C VAL A 65 -4.87 -7.78 -6.47
N VAL A 66 -4.78 -7.95 -7.79
CA VAL A 66 -5.33 -7.00 -8.77
C VAL A 66 -6.84 -6.84 -8.59
N ASN A 67 -7.56 -7.95 -8.41
CA ASN A 67 -9.00 -7.93 -8.19
C ASN A 67 -9.38 -7.18 -6.91
N LYS A 68 -8.66 -7.42 -5.80
CA LYS A 68 -8.90 -6.70 -4.54
C LYS A 68 -8.53 -5.22 -4.62
N MET A 69 -7.45 -4.87 -5.31
CA MET A 69 -7.07 -3.47 -5.52
C MET A 69 -8.12 -2.72 -6.36
N LYS A 70 -8.65 -3.35 -7.41
CA LYS A 70 -9.71 -2.77 -8.23
C LYS A 70 -10.98 -2.52 -7.42
N ALA A 71 -11.43 -3.52 -6.66
CA ALA A 71 -12.60 -3.40 -5.78
C ALA A 71 -12.41 -2.31 -4.70
N THR A 72 -11.19 -2.21 -4.16
CA THR A 72 -10.85 -1.17 -3.17
C THR A 72 -10.94 0.23 -3.77
N ARG A 73 -10.47 0.42 -5.02
CA ARG A 73 -10.59 1.69 -5.75
C ARG A 73 -12.05 2.04 -6.06
N GLU A 74 -12.87 1.07 -6.46
CA GLU A 74 -14.28 1.28 -6.77
C GLU A 74 -15.12 1.64 -5.53
N SER A 75 -14.70 1.21 -4.34
CA SER A 75 -15.38 1.54 -3.07
C SER A 75 -15.22 3.00 -2.64
N LEU A 76 -14.33 3.76 -3.30
CA LEU A 76 -14.10 5.19 -3.05
C LEU A 76 -14.97 6.12 -3.91
N VAL A 77 -15.58 5.59 -4.98
CA VAL A 77 -16.38 6.33 -5.97
C VAL A 77 -17.86 6.36 -5.57
#